data_AF-A0A945XT68-F1
#
_entry.id   AF-A0A945XT68-F1
#
_cell.length_a   1.000
_cell.length_b   1.000
_cell.length_c   1.000
_cell.angle_alpha   90.00
_cell.angle_beta   90.00
_cell.angle_gamma   90.00
#
_symmetry.space_group_name_H-M   'P 1'
#
loop_
_entity.id
_entity.type
_entity.pdbx_description
1 polymer ?
#
loop_
_entity_poly.entity_id
_entity_poly.type
_entity_poly.pdbx_seq_one_letter_code
_entity_poly.pdbx_strand_id
1 'polypeptide(L)'
;RVETNHGEICFIDTPGHAAFTSMRARGANSTDIVILVVAADDGVMPQTEEAIKHAKSAGAPMVVAINKIDKEGADLDRVKNELVAREVVPEDWGGDTQFIPCSAITGAGIEELLEAVLLQAELLELKAVIDGPAQGVVIESELNKGKGPVATLLVQNGTLKQGDLIVAGQYFGRARALNDESGKQVKLAGPATPVAALGLNGTPNAGDSFIVAKDEKRAREVAEFRAQRATNARLNTGAGASLDSLLENFGADEVKRLNVIVKADVRGSLEAIVTALNDVGNEEVQVNVVMSGVGGITESDVSYAVTAGAVVFGFNVRADNAAKRVVESEGLDLRYYKVIYDLVDDVRDALSGMLSPEVREDIVGIAEVRDVFESKKMGQIAGSMVIEGTISRSKQIRVLRDNVVIYEGELESLRRFKDEVQSVSSGTECGIGVKNYNDVKKGDQIEVFDTREVAREL
;
A
#
# COMPACT_ATOMS: atom_id res chain seq x y z
N ARG A 1 23.44 9.81 -16.66
CA ARG A 1 24.26 8.79 -17.34
C ARG A 1 25.65 8.75 -16.71
N VAL A 2 26.38 7.66 -16.87
CA VAL A 2 27.76 7.55 -16.35
C VAL A 2 28.69 7.29 -17.53
N GLU A 3 29.63 8.21 -17.74
CA GLU A 3 30.72 8.04 -18.69
C GLU A 3 31.80 7.14 -18.07
N THR A 4 32.20 6.11 -18.80
CA THR A 4 33.30 5.21 -18.43
C THR A 4 34.36 5.26 -19.53
N ASN A 5 35.54 4.69 -19.27
CA ASN A 5 36.61 4.62 -20.27
C ASN A 5 36.24 3.82 -21.53
N HIS A 6 35.21 2.97 -21.45
CA HIS A 6 34.83 2.02 -22.49
C HIS A 6 33.46 2.31 -23.14
N GLY A 7 32.79 3.36 -22.69
CA GLY A 7 31.47 3.71 -23.19
C GLY A 7 30.63 4.40 -22.12
N GLU A 8 29.33 4.52 -22.39
CA GLU A 8 28.42 5.22 -21.51
C GLU A 8 27.26 4.34 -21.11
N ILE A 9 26.88 4.40 -19.84
CA ILE A 9 25.81 3.59 -19.26
C ILE A 9 24.66 4.50 -18.82
N CYS A 10 23.44 4.15 -19.23
CA CYS A 10 22.22 4.73 -18.72
C CYS A 10 21.66 3.86 -17.59
N PHE A 11 21.53 4.43 -16.39
CA PHE A 11 20.93 3.77 -15.24
C PHE A 11 19.47 4.17 -15.10
N ILE A 12 18.62 3.19 -14.82
CA ILE A 12 17.24 3.40 -14.37
C ILE A 12 17.15 2.86 -12.97
N ASP A 13 16.81 3.72 -12.03
CA ASP A 13 16.59 3.34 -10.65
C ASP A 13 15.08 3.21 -10.38
N THR A 14 14.69 2.14 -9.69
CA THR A 14 13.30 1.88 -9.33
C THR A 14 13.22 1.57 -7.83
N PRO A 15 12.22 2.09 -7.10
CA PRO A 15 12.08 1.80 -5.68
C PRO A 15 11.94 0.30 -5.38
N GLY A 16 12.67 -0.18 -4.37
CA GLY A 16 12.62 -1.57 -3.88
C GLY A 16 11.39 -1.91 -3.01
N HIS A 17 10.51 -0.94 -2.75
CA HIS A 17 9.36 -1.11 -1.86
C HIS A 17 8.25 -1.95 -2.51
N ALA A 18 7.56 -2.79 -1.73
CA ALA A 18 6.52 -3.73 -2.18
C ALA A 18 5.46 -3.10 -3.12
N ALA A 19 4.87 -1.95 -2.73
CA ALA A 19 3.92 -1.16 -3.54
C ALA A 19 4.40 -0.75 -4.95
N PHE A 20 5.70 -0.83 -5.27
CA PHE A 20 6.26 -0.46 -6.58
C PHE A 20 6.56 -1.67 -7.47
N THR A 21 5.89 -2.81 -7.24
CA THR A 21 6.06 -4.03 -8.05
C THR A 21 5.91 -3.78 -9.55
N SER A 22 4.87 -3.03 -9.96
CA SER A 22 4.63 -2.71 -11.36
C SER A 22 5.71 -1.80 -11.95
N MET A 23 6.29 -0.91 -11.14
CA MET A 23 7.40 -0.05 -11.56
C MET A 23 8.68 -0.86 -11.80
N ARG A 24 9.00 -1.83 -10.92
CA ARG A 24 10.13 -2.76 -11.12
C ARG A 24 9.94 -3.62 -12.37
N ALA A 25 8.75 -4.18 -12.56
CA ALA A 25 8.43 -4.96 -13.76
C ALA A 25 8.63 -4.14 -15.04
N ARG A 26 8.18 -2.88 -15.05
CA ARG A 26 8.39 -1.97 -16.19
C ARG A 26 9.86 -1.63 -16.40
N GLY A 27 10.61 -1.36 -15.34
CA GLY A 27 12.05 -1.12 -15.39
C GLY A 27 12.81 -2.29 -16.01
N ALA A 28 12.53 -3.52 -15.54
CA ALA A 28 13.13 -4.74 -16.08
C ALA A 28 12.83 -4.94 -17.57
N ASN A 29 11.60 -4.67 -18.02
CA ASN A 29 11.23 -4.78 -19.44
C ASN A 29 11.77 -3.64 -20.32
N SER A 30 12.23 -2.54 -19.72
CA SER A 30 12.71 -1.35 -20.43
C SER A 30 14.24 -1.27 -20.49
N THR A 31 14.93 -2.17 -19.79
CA THR A 31 16.39 -2.19 -19.65
C THR A 31 16.98 -3.42 -20.33
N ASP A 32 18.20 -3.28 -20.83
CA ASP A 32 18.91 -4.38 -21.48
C ASP A 32 19.58 -5.32 -20.45
N ILE A 33 19.95 -4.80 -19.28
CA ILE A 33 20.65 -5.51 -18.20
C ILE A 33 20.05 -5.07 -16.87
N VAL A 34 19.85 -6.02 -15.95
CA VAL A 34 19.39 -5.75 -14.58
C VAL A 34 20.54 -5.90 -13.59
N ILE A 35 20.76 -4.88 -12.76
CA ILE A 35 21.70 -4.97 -11.64
C ILE A 35 20.92 -5.34 -10.38
N LEU A 36 21.18 -6.52 -9.83
CA LEU A 36 20.58 -6.98 -8.58
C LEU A 36 21.49 -6.63 -7.41
N VAL A 37 21.10 -5.63 -6.62
CA VAL A 37 21.85 -5.24 -5.42
C VAL A 37 21.38 -6.07 -4.22
N VAL A 38 22.29 -6.79 -3.59
CA VAL A 38 22.02 -7.60 -2.39
C VAL A 38 22.99 -7.20 -1.30
N ALA A 39 22.50 -7.02 -0.08
CA ALA A 39 23.37 -6.63 1.02
C ALA A 39 24.06 -7.86 1.64
N ALA A 40 25.36 -7.75 1.89
CA ALA A 40 26.17 -8.84 2.45
C ALA A 40 25.81 -9.19 3.91
N ASP A 41 25.18 -8.28 4.65
CA ASP A 41 24.73 -8.46 6.04
C ASP A 41 23.30 -9.04 6.12
N ASP A 42 22.39 -8.51 5.31
CA ASP A 42 20.97 -8.87 5.35
C ASP A 42 20.68 -10.17 4.57
N GLY A 43 21.42 -10.42 3.49
CA GLY A 43 21.16 -11.53 2.57
C GLY A 43 19.98 -11.28 1.64
N VAL A 44 19.38 -12.35 1.15
CA VAL A 44 18.29 -12.30 0.17
C VAL A 44 16.95 -12.14 0.88
N MET A 45 16.26 -11.03 0.58
CA MET A 45 14.96 -10.68 1.14
C MET A 45 13.82 -10.98 0.15
N PRO A 46 12.54 -10.98 0.60
CA PRO A 46 11.39 -11.19 -0.30
C PRO A 46 11.35 -10.21 -1.48
N GLN A 47 11.79 -8.96 -1.30
CA GLN A 47 11.88 -7.97 -2.38
C GLN A 47 12.96 -8.33 -3.40
N THR A 48 14.06 -8.95 -2.95
CA THR A 48 15.12 -9.46 -3.82
C THR A 48 14.60 -10.62 -4.68
N GLU A 49 13.83 -11.54 -4.10
CA GLU A 49 13.18 -12.63 -4.85
C GLU A 49 12.25 -12.11 -5.94
N GLU A 50 11.47 -11.10 -5.61
CA GLU A 50 10.56 -10.46 -6.54
C GLU A 50 11.33 -9.79 -7.70
N ALA A 51 12.44 -9.10 -7.40
CA ALA A 51 13.31 -8.50 -8.42
C ALA A 51 13.91 -9.57 -9.35
N ILE A 52 14.38 -10.70 -8.81
CA ILE A 52 14.85 -11.85 -9.61
C ILE A 52 13.76 -12.34 -10.54
N LYS A 53 12.53 -12.48 -10.05
CA LYS A 53 11.39 -12.94 -10.85
C LYS A 53 11.08 -11.98 -12.00
N HIS A 54 11.11 -10.67 -11.76
CA HIS A 54 10.89 -9.65 -12.81
C HIS A 54 12.00 -9.67 -13.86
N ALA A 55 13.27 -9.76 -13.44
CA ALA A 55 14.40 -9.86 -14.36
C ALA A 55 14.31 -11.11 -15.26
N LYS A 56 14.05 -12.28 -14.67
CA LYS A 56 13.84 -13.54 -15.41
C LYS A 56 12.65 -13.45 -16.37
N SER A 57 11.54 -12.87 -15.92
CA SER A 57 10.33 -12.73 -16.76
C SER A 57 10.53 -11.78 -17.94
N ALA A 58 11.35 -10.74 -17.76
CA ALA A 58 11.75 -9.83 -18.83
C ALA A 58 12.80 -10.45 -19.77
N GLY A 59 13.45 -11.56 -19.37
CA GLY A 59 14.55 -12.17 -20.12
C GLY A 59 15.83 -11.31 -20.11
N ALA A 60 15.94 -10.36 -19.18
CA ALA A 60 17.11 -9.50 -19.06
C ALA A 60 18.21 -10.23 -18.25
N PRO A 61 19.45 -10.32 -18.76
CA PRO A 61 20.55 -10.87 -17.98
C PRO A 61 20.83 -10.03 -16.74
N MET A 62 21.30 -10.70 -15.69
CA MET A 62 21.53 -10.10 -14.39
C MET A 62 23.03 -9.95 -14.11
N VAL A 63 23.39 -8.85 -13.46
CA VAL A 63 24.69 -8.69 -12.79
C VAL A 63 24.39 -8.46 -11.31
N VAL A 64 25.00 -9.24 -10.42
CA VAL A 64 24.74 -9.16 -8.98
C VAL A 64 25.81 -8.28 -8.33
N ALA A 65 25.39 -7.24 -7.62
CA ALA A 65 26.23 -6.41 -6.79
C ALA A 65 26.03 -6.79 -5.31
N ILE A 66 27.02 -7.43 -4.70
CA ILE A 66 26.97 -7.76 -3.27
C ILE A 66 27.51 -6.55 -2.49
N ASN A 67 26.61 -5.72 -1.99
CA ASN A 67 26.92 -4.45 -1.35
C ASN A 67 27.21 -4.60 0.16
N LYS A 68 27.80 -3.57 0.78
CA LYS A 68 28.15 -3.47 2.21
C LYS A 68 29.28 -4.41 2.66
N ILE A 69 30.25 -4.70 1.79
CA ILE A 69 31.45 -5.50 2.16
C ILE A 69 32.33 -4.84 3.22
N ASP A 70 32.12 -3.54 3.49
CA ASP A 70 32.80 -2.78 4.53
C ASP A 70 32.34 -3.12 5.96
N LYS A 71 31.21 -3.82 6.12
CA LYS A 71 30.69 -4.19 7.44
C LYS A 71 31.34 -5.48 7.96
N GLU A 72 31.62 -5.50 9.27
CA GLU A 72 32.18 -6.69 9.95
C GLU A 72 31.27 -7.93 9.86
N GLY A 73 29.95 -7.74 9.70
CA GLY A 73 28.97 -8.82 9.53
C GLY A 73 28.71 -9.25 8.08
N ALA A 74 29.53 -8.81 7.12
CA ALA A 74 29.38 -9.17 5.72
C ALA A 74 29.76 -10.64 5.47
N ASP A 75 28.83 -11.42 4.92
CA ASP A 75 29.04 -12.82 4.56
C ASP A 75 28.71 -13.07 3.09
N LEU A 76 29.74 -13.04 2.25
CA LEU A 76 29.63 -13.24 0.80
C LEU A 76 29.17 -14.66 0.45
N ASP A 77 29.63 -15.67 1.19
CA ASP A 77 29.32 -17.07 0.91
C ASP A 77 27.87 -17.38 1.24
N ARG A 78 27.33 -16.80 2.32
CA ARG A 78 25.90 -16.87 2.64
C ARG A 78 25.05 -16.29 1.51
N VAL A 79 25.37 -15.07 1.02
CA VAL A 79 24.62 -14.44 -0.08
C VAL A 79 24.68 -15.28 -1.36
N LYS A 80 25.85 -15.83 -1.71
CA LYS A 80 26.00 -16.74 -2.86
C LYS A 80 25.09 -17.96 -2.75
N ASN A 81 25.12 -18.65 -1.61
CA ASN A 81 24.27 -19.82 -1.38
C ASN A 81 22.77 -19.51 -1.46
N GLU A 82 22.35 -18.39 -0.86
CA GLU A 82 20.96 -17.94 -0.88
C GLU A 82 20.48 -17.57 -2.31
N LEU A 83 21.33 -16.97 -3.14
CA LEU A 83 21.01 -16.65 -4.54
C LEU A 83 20.97 -17.88 -5.43
N VAL A 84 21.88 -18.84 -5.23
CA VAL A 84 21.89 -20.13 -5.95
C VAL A 84 20.59 -20.90 -5.70
N ALA A 85 20.06 -20.87 -4.46
CA ALA A 85 18.76 -21.47 -4.13
C ALA A 85 17.59 -20.88 -4.93
N ARG A 86 17.76 -19.69 -5.52
CA ARG A 86 16.79 -18.98 -6.36
C ARG A 86 17.17 -19.04 -7.84
N GLU A 87 18.02 -20.00 -8.20
CA GLU A 87 18.52 -20.27 -9.55
C GLU A 87 19.27 -19.08 -10.15
N VAL A 88 19.95 -18.29 -9.31
CA VAL A 88 20.92 -17.28 -9.74
C VAL A 88 22.30 -17.83 -9.40
N VAL A 89 22.96 -18.44 -10.38
CA VAL A 89 24.20 -19.19 -10.18
C VAL A 89 25.39 -18.34 -10.60
N PRO A 90 26.41 -18.16 -9.73
CA PRO A 90 27.56 -17.35 -10.07
C PRO A 90 28.51 -18.07 -11.05
N GLU A 91 29.24 -17.29 -11.87
CA GLU A 91 30.17 -17.82 -12.89
C GLU A 91 31.26 -18.73 -12.30
N ASP A 92 31.76 -18.40 -11.10
CA ASP A 92 32.79 -19.20 -10.41
C ASP A 92 32.31 -20.61 -10.05
N TRP A 93 30.99 -20.82 -9.99
CA TRP A 93 30.35 -22.12 -9.74
C TRP A 93 29.77 -22.75 -11.01
N GLY A 94 30.13 -22.22 -12.19
CA GLY A 94 29.69 -22.72 -13.49
C GLY A 94 28.32 -22.17 -13.94
N GLY A 95 27.85 -21.07 -13.33
CA GLY A 95 26.70 -20.32 -13.78
C GLY A 95 27.01 -19.29 -14.87
N ASP A 96 26.07 -18.38 -15.10
CA ASP A 96 26.10 -17.35 -16.13
C ASP A 96 25.97 -15.92 -15.57
N THR A 97 25.92 -15.78 -14.24
CA THR A 97 25.70 -14.51 -13.57
C THR A 97 26.98 -14.01 -12.90
N GLN A 98 27.41 -12.80 -13.23
CA GLN A 98 28.57 -12.15 -12.61
C GLN A 98 28.22 -11.63 -11.21
N PHE A 99 29.02 -11.98 -10.21
CA PHE A 99 28.84 -11.56 -8.81
C PHE A 99 29.99 -10.66 -8.40
N ILE A 100 29.69 -9.37 -8.19
CA ILE A 100 30.69 -8.34 -7.90
C ILE A 100 30.52 -7.85 -6.46
N PRO A 101 31.48 -8.15 -5.56
CA PRO A 101 31.50 -7.58 -4.21
C PRO A 101 31.81 -6.08 -4.27
N CYS A 102 30.98 -5.24 -3.63
CA CYS A 102 31.18 -3.79 -3.62
C CYS A 102 30.77 -3.12 -2.30
N SER A 103 31.24 -1.89 -2.12
CA SER A 103 30.84 -1.02 -1.02
C SER A 103 30.42 0.33 -1.58
N ALA A 104 29.12 0.64 -1.50
CA ALA A 104 28.58 1.92 -1.92
C ALA A 104 29.06 3.12 -1.07
N ILE A 105 29.65 2.86 0.11
CA ILE A 105 30.19 3.91 1.00
C ILE A 105 31.64 4.22 0.65
N THR A 106 32.47 3.19 0.53
CA THR A 106 33.91 3.36 0.27
C THR A 106 34.23 3.50 -1.22
N GLY A 107 33.32 3.05 -2.09
CA GLY A 107 33.50 3.01 -3.55
C GLY A 107 34.25 1.77 -4.04
N ALA A 108 34.68 0.86 -3.15
CA ALA A 108 35.34 -0.38 -3.55
C ALA A 108 34.40 -1.26 -4.40
N GLY A 109 34.90 -1.89 -5.45
CA GLY A 109 34.13 -2.81 -6.30
C GLY A 109 33.20 -2.13 -7.32
N ILE A 110 33.11 -0.79 -7.34
CA ILE A 110 32.20 -0.07 -8.25
C ILE A 110 32.76 -0.02 -9.67
N GLU A 111 34.08 0.13 -9.84
CA GLU A 111 34.71 0.11 -11.17
C GLU A 111 34.55 -1.27 -11.80
N GLU A 112 34.80 -2.33 -11.04
CA GLU A 112 34.61 -3.72 -11.44
C GLU A 112 33.14 -4.03 -11.79
N LEU A 113 32.19 -3.43 -11.08
CA LEU A 113 30.76 -3.56 -11.39
C LEU A 113 30.41 -2.91 -12.74
N LEU A 114 30.96 -1.73 -13.01
CA LEU A 114 30.75 -1.04 -14.29
C LEU A 114 31.37 -1.82 -15.44
N GLU A 115 32.57 -2.36 -15.27
CA GLU A 115 33.23 -3.22 -16.25
C GLU A 115 32.41 -4.49 -16.54
N ALA A 116 31.89 -5.15 -15.50
CA ALA A 116 31.04 -6.34 -15.63
C ALA A 116 29.76 -6.06 -16.45
N VAL A 117 29.12 -4.91 -16.21
CA VAL A 117 27.92 -4.48 -16.95
C VAL A 117 28.25 -4.19 -18.42
N LEU A 118 29.39 -3.54 -18.70
CA LEU A 118 29.82 -3.27 -20.07
C LEU A 118 30.18 -4.55 -20.83
N LEU A 119 30.88 -5.48 -20.17
CA LEU A 119 31.18 -6.80 -20.73
C LEU A 119 29.89 -7.55 -21.08
N GLN A 120 28.90 -7.52 -20.18
CA GLN A 120 27.60 -8.13 -20.44
C GLN A 120 26.88 -7.49 -21.63
N ALA A 121 26.98 -6.16 -21.79
CA ALA A 121 26.39 -5.44 -22.92
C ALA A 121 27.07 -5.80 -24.26
N GLU A 122 28.40 -6.00 -24.25
CA GLU A 122 29.14 -6.45 -25.43
C GLU A 122 28.73 -7.86 -25.86
N LEU A 123 28.55 -8.78 -24.91
CA LEU A 123 28.09 -10.15 -25.17
C LEU A 123 26.68 -10.20 -25.79
N LEU A 124 25.82 -9.24 -25.44
CA LEU A 124 24.47 -9.12 -26.00
C LEU A 124 24.44 -8.57 -27.44
N GLU A 125 25.54 -8.01 -27.94
CA GLU A 125 25.64 -7.33 -29.23
C GLU A 125 24.51 -6.30 -29.45
N LEU A 126 24.26 -5.44 -28.47
CA LEU A 126 23.16 -4.47 -28.51
C LEU A 126 23.24 -3.57 -29.75
N LYS A 127 22.14 -3.46 -30.48
CA LYS A 127 22.01 -2.67 -31.73
C LYS A 127 20.81 -1.75 -31.65
N ALA A 128 20.98 -0.51 -32.09
CA ALA A 128 19.90 0.46 -32.19
C ALA A 128 19.94 1.17 -33.56
N VAL A 129 18.77 1.47 -34.10
CA VAL A 129 18.66 2.32 -35.29
C VAL A 129 18.86 3.77 -34.84
N ILE A 130 19.83 4.49 -35.41
CA ILE A 130 20.09 5.90 -35.07
C ILE A 130 19.24 6.83 -35.95
N ASP A 131 19.24 6.56 -37.26
CA ASP A 131 18.53 7.36 -38.26
C ASP A 131 17.10 6.88 -38.45
N GLY A 132 16.14 7.66 -37.92
CA GLY A 132 14.73 7.36 -38.07
C GLY A 132 13.84 8.12 -37.08
N PRO A 133 12.51 7.97 -37.20
CA PRO A 133 11.59 8.49 -36.21
C PRO A 133 11.86 7.81 -34.85
N ALA A 134 11.91 8.62 -33.79
CA ALA A 134 12.16 8.09 -32.46
C ALA A 134 11.02 7.21 -31.97
N GLN A 135 11.39 6.13 -31.31
CA GLN A 135 10.50 5.24 -30.58
C GLN A 135 11.15 4.81 -29.28
N GLY A 136 10.31 4.52 -28.29
CA GLY A 136 10.79 4.04 -26.99
C GLY A 136 9.67 3.99 -25.98
N VAL A 137 10.01 4.20 -24.71
CA VAL A 137 9.11 4.00 -23.59
C VAL A 137 9.04 5.23 -22.69
N VAL A 138 7.87 5.47 -22.11
CA VAL A 138 7.67 6.47 -21.06
C VAL A 138 8.18 5.90 -19.74
N ILE A 139 9.20 6.52 -19.15
CA ILE A 139 9.71 6.14 -17.83
C ILE A 139 8.80 6.66 -16.73
N GLU A 140 8.47 7.95 -16.79
CA GLU A 140 7.64 8.61 -15.78
C GLU A 140 6.94 9.83 -16.39
N SER A 141 5.83 10.26 -15.80
CA SER A 141 5.18 11.52 -16.17
C SER A 141 4.70 12.33 -14.97
N GLU A 142 4.75 13.65 -15.13
CA GLU A 142 4.38 14.61 -14.09
C GLU A 142 3.60 15.80 -14.67
N LEU A 143 2.88 16.50 -13.80
CA LEU A 143 2.24 17.77 -14.14
C LEU A 143 2.97 18.93 -13.48
N ASN A 144 3.76 19.65 -14.26
CA ASN A 144 4.60 20.71 -13.75
C ASN A 144 3.93 22.10 -13.87
N LYS A 145 3.93 22.88 -12.79
CA LYS A 145 3.30 24.21 -12.75
C LYS A 145 4.03 25.18 -13.69
N GLY A 146 3.33 25.64 -14.72
CA GLY A 146 3.84 26.59 -15.72
C GLY A 146 4.44 25.93 -16.98
N LYS A 147 5.00 24.73 -16.85
CA LYS A 147 5.51 23.94 -18.00
C LYS A 147 4.42 23.05 -18.63
N GLY A 148 3.39 22.71 -17.85
CA GLY A 148 2.34 21.77 -18.25
C GLY A 148 2.79 20.32 -18.06
N PRO A 149 2.16 19.36 -18.75
CA PRO A 149 2.54 17.96 -18.69
C PRO A 149 3.97 17.74 -19.20
N VAL A 150 4.76 17.00 -18.43
CA VAL A 150 6.11 16.59 -18.75
C VAL A 150 6.17 15.06 -18.70
N ALA A 151 6.79 14.44 -19.69
CA ALA A 151 7.04 13.00 -19.69
C ALA A 151 8.53 12.73 -19.88
N THR A 152 9.11 11.91 -19.02
CA THR A 152 10.47 11.40 -19.17
C THR A 152 10.41 10.20 -20.10
N LEU A 153 11.04 10.32 -21.27
CA LEU A 153 11.04 9.33 -22.33
C LEU A 153 12.43 8.71 -22.44
N LEU A 154 12.51 7.37 -22.51
CA LEU A 154 13.73 6.67 -22.89
C LEU A 154 13.66 6.32 -24.37
N VAL A 155 14.53 6.95 -25.17
CA VAL A 155 14.63 6.67 -26.60
C VAL A 155 15.34 5.34 -26.80
N GLN A 156 14.69 4.37 -27.45
CA GLN A 156 15.27 3.05 -27.73
C GLN A 156 15.76 2.94 -29.18
N ASN A 157 15.05 3.56 -30.12
CA ASN A 157 15.47 3.63 -31.52
C ASN A 157 15.08 4.99 -32.12
N GLY A 158 15.79 5.38 -33.17
CA GLY A 158 15.69 6.66 -33.84
C GLY A 158 16.30 7.79 -33.02
N THR A 159 16.12 9.01 -33.54
CA THR A 159 16.60 10.23 -32.87
C THR A 159 15.44 11.18 -32.66
N LEU A 160 15.14 11.51 -31.41
CA LEU A 160 14.08 12.44 -31.04
C LEU A 160 14.58 13.87 -31.17
N LYS A 161 13.83 14.73 -31.84
CA LYS A 161 14.19 16.12 -32.09
C LYS A 161 13.21 17.08 -31.44
N GLN A 162 13.71 18.23 -31.01
CA GLN A 162 12.84 19.32 -30.59
C GLN A 162 11.93 19.73 -31.76
N GLY A 163 10.63 19.82 -31.50
CA GLY A 163 9.60 20.09 -32.51
C GLY A 163 8.95 18.85 -33.10
N ASP A 164 9.45 17.65 -32.79
CA ASP A 164 8.82 16.40 -33.22
C ASP A 164 7.44 16.24 -32.58
N LEU A 165 6.56 15.55 -33.31
CA LEU A 165 5.22 15.23 -32.85
C LEU A 165 5.24 13.86 -32.21
N ILE A 166 5.05 13.81 -30.90
CA ILE A 166 5.12 12.59 -30.09
C ILE A 166 3.70 12.08 -29.85
N VAL A 167 3.52 10.78 -29.99
CA VAL A 167 2.34 10.04 -29.49
C VAL A 167 2.82 9.10 -28.40
N ALA A 168 2.34 9.29 -27.18
CA ALA A 168 2.68 8.48 -26.01
C ALA A 168 1.39 7.96 -25.36
N GLY A 169 1.17 6.64 -25.43
CA GLY A 169 -0.09 6.05 -24.99
C GLY A 169 -1.29 6.66 -25.73
N GLN A 170 -2.22 7.25 -24.98
CA GLN A 170 -3.41 7.96 -25.48
C GLN A 170 -3.23 9.48 -25.62
N TYR A 171 -2.03 9.99 -25.37
CA TYR A 171 -1.72 11.42 -25.42
C TYR A 171 -0.81 11.72 -26.60
N PHE A 172 -0.90 12.94 -27.10
CA PHE A 172 -0.04 13.40 -28.19
C PHE A 172 0.28 14.88 -28.03
N GLY A 173 1.37 15.31 -28.66
CA GLY A 173 1.74 16.71 -28.64
C GLY A 173 3.08 16.97 -29.30
N ARG A 174 3.34 18.23 -29.60
CA ARG A 174 4.62 18.64 -30.16
C ARG A 174 5.61 18.87 -29.03
N ALA A 175 6.80 18.27 -29.14
CA ALA A 175 7.89 18.46 -28.19
C ALA A 175 8.42 19.90 -28.25
N ARG A 176 7.85 20.79 -27.43
CA ARG A 176 8.22 22.21 -27.38
C ARG A 176 9.64 22.39 -26.87
N ALA A 177 10.02 21.56 -25.90
CA ALA A 177 11.35 21.50 -25.35
C ALA A 177 11.67 20.04 -24.97
N LEU A 178 12.95 19.72 -25.06
CA LEU A 178 13.53 18.48 -24.59
C LEU A 178 14.62 18.86 -23.58
N ASN A 179 14.59 18.28 -22.39
CA ASN A 179 15.62 18.52 -21.38
C ASN A 179 16.31 17.21 -21.01
N ASP A 180 17.64 17.28 -20.80
CA ASP A 180 18.43 16.16 -20.28
C ASP A 180 18.24 15.95 -18.77
N GLU A 181 18.94 14.96 -18.19
CA GLU A 181 18.89 14.66 -16.76
C GLU A 181 19.36 15.81 -15.86
N SER A 182 20.16 16.74 -16.40
CA SER A 182 20.63 17.94 -15.68
C SER A 182 19.65 19.11 -15.78
N GLY A 183 18.54 18.93 -16.51
CA GLY A 183 17.54 19.95 -16.79
C GLY A 183 17.94 20.95 -17.88
N LYS A 184 19.05 20.71 -18.59
CA LYS A 184 19.48 21.55 -19.70
C LYS A 184 18.73 21.19 -20.97
N GLN A 185 18.42 22.20 -21.78
CA GLN A 185 17.74 21.98 -23.05
C GLN A 185 18.66 21.31 -24.06
N VAL A 186 18.18 20.23 -24.66
CA VAL A 186 18.82 19.50 -25.74
C VAL A 186 17.98 19.57 -27.01
N LYS A 187 18.62 19.53 -28.17
CA LYS A 187 17.92 19.57 -29.46
C LYS A 187 17.64 18.19 -30.04
N LEU A 188 18.46 17.22 -29.66
CA LEU A 188 18.49 15.85 -30.19
C LEU A 188 18.69 14.90 -29.00
N ALA A 189 17.98 13.78 -29.01
CA ALA A 189 18.21 12.66 -28.10
C ALA A 189 18.24 11.37 -28.93
N GLY A 190 19.38 10.67 -28.92
CA GLY A 190 19.55 9.40 -29.62
C GLY A 190 19.13 8.20 -28.77
N PRO A 191 19.35 6.96 -29.26
CA PRO A 191 19.12 5.75 -28.49
C PRO A 191 19.83 5.75 -27.13
N ALA A 192 19.28 5.01 -26.16
CA ALA A 192 19.75 4.91 -24.78
C ALA A 192 19.81 6.24 -24.01
N THR A 193 19.13 7.29 -24.50
CA THR A 193 19.09 8.61 -23.87
C THR A 193 17.73 8.87 -23.23
N PRO A 194 17.66 9.10 -21.90
CA PRO A 194 16.46 9.59 -21.26
C PRO A 194 16.32 11.10 -21.49
N VAL A 195 15.10 11.56 -21.78
CA VAL A 195 14.84 12.98 -22.07
C VAL A 195 13.45 13.38 -21.58
N ALA A 196 13.38 14.51 -20.87
CA ALA A 196 12.12 15.09 -20.44
C ALA A 196 11.49 15.89 -21.59
N ALA A 197 10.40 15.37 -22.13
CA ALA A 197 9.64 15.99 -23.22
C ALA A 197 8.49 16.84 -22.68
N LEU A 198 8.46 18.11 -23.10
CA LEU A 198 7.42 19.07 -22.75
C LEU A 198 6.49 19.34 -23.93
N GLY A 199 5.18 19.43 -23.68
CA GLY A 199 4.20 19.83 -24.69
C GLY A 199 3.23 18.73 -25.13
N LEU A 200 3.19 17.62 -24.40
CA LEU A 200 2.08 16.67 -24.49
C LEU A 200 0.79 17.29 -23.95
N ASN A 201 -0.35 16.87 -24.48
CA ASN A 201 -1.67 17.33 -24.04
C ASN A 201 -2.19 16.63 -22.77
N GLY A 202 -1.35 15.80 -22.13
CA GLY A 202 -1.65 15.13 -20.87
C GLY A 202 -0.44 14.33 -20.39
N THR A 203 -0.61 13.64 -19.27
CA THR A 203 0.43 12.83 -18.62
C THR A 203 0.28 11.37 -19.07
N PRO A 204 1.12 10.81 -19.95
CA PRO A 204 1.03 9.39 -20.33
C PRO A 204 1.30 8.44 -19.16
N ASN A 205 0.90 7.17 -19.27
CA ASN A 205 1.21 6.20 -18.21
C ASN A 205 2.70 5.80 -18.27
N ALA A 206 3.27 5.50 -17.11
CA ALA A 206 4.59 4.88 -17.07
C ALA A 206 4.54 3.51 -17.77
N GLY A 207 5.52 3.21 -18.60
CA GLY A 207 5.58 2.01 -19.45
C GLY A 207 4.83 2.14 -20.79
N ASP A 208 4.10 3.23 -21.06
CA ASP A 208 3.49 3.43 -22.37
C ASP A 208 4.58 3.54 -23.45
N SER A 209 4.38 2.85 -24.57
CA SER A 209 5.19 3.09 -25.78
C SER A 209 4.94 4.50 -26.33
N PHE A 210 6.02 5.15 -26.77
CA PHE A 210 5.94 6.37 -27.56
C PHE A 210 6.55 6.20 -28.95
N ILE A 211 6.01 6.94 -29.91
CA ILE A 211 6.52 7.03 -31.28
C ILE A 211 6.42 8.47 -31.79
N VAL A 212 7.35 8.85 -32.66
CA VAL A 212 7.26 10.09 -33.43
C VAL A 212 6.35 9.88 -34.64
N ALA A 213 5.29 10.68 -34.71
CA ALA A 213 4.34 10.67 -35.81
C ALA A 213 4.75 11.62 -36.94
N LYS A 214 4.39 11.27 -38.18
CA LYS A 214 4.70 12.06 -39.38
C LYS A 214 3.89 13.36 -39.46
N ASP A 215 2.64 13.32 -39.01
CA ASP A 215 1.70 14.42 -39.12
C ASP A 215 0.69 14.42 -37.95
N GLU A 216 0.11 15.58 -37.68
CA GLU A 216 -0.80 15.79 -36.55
C GLU A 216 -2.09 14.97 -36.66
N LYS A 217 -2.55 14.75 -37.90
CA LYS A 217 -3.76 13.99 -38.16
C LYS A 217 -3.60 12.54 -37.73
N ARG A 218 -2.53 11.86 -38.14
CA ARG A 218 -2.23 10.48 -37.73
C ARG A 218 -1.98 10.37 -36.24
N ALA A 219 -1.28 11.34 -35.63
CA ALA A 219 -1.07 11.33 -34.19
C ALA A 219 -2.39 11.34 -33.40
N ARG A 220 -3.30 12.23 -33.82
CA ARG A 220 -4.65 12.33 -33.23
C ARG A 220 -5.45 11.04 -33.42
N GLU A 221 -5.48 10.50 -34.64
CA GLU A 221 -6.19 9.24 -34.94
C GLU A 221 -5.68 8.07 -34.07
N VAL A 222 -4.36 7.92 -33.90
CA VAL A 222 -3.77 6.86 -33.06
C VAL A 222 -4.12 7.06 -31.58
N ALA A 223 -4.02 8.29 -31.09
CA ALA A 223 -4.34 8.61 -29.70
C ALA A 223 -5.82 8.38 -29.38
N GLU A 224 -6.73 8.83 -30.24
CA GLU A 224 -8.18 8.64 -30.09
C GLU A 224 -8.58 7.16 -30.16
N PHE A 225 -8.00 6.40 -31.09
CA PHE A 225 -8.23 4.96 -31.17
C PHE A 225 -7.81 4.23 -29.89
N ARG A 226 -6.65 4.59 -29.34
CA ARG A 226 -6.16 4.02 -28.06
C ARG A 226 -7.05 4.42 -26.89
N ALA A 227 -7.48 5.69 -26.83
CA ALA A 227 -8.40 6.17 -25.79
C ALA A 227 -9.75 5.43 -25.84
N GLN A 228 -10.32 5.25 -27.03
CA GLN A 228 -11.59 4.54 -27.21
C GLN A 228 -11.46 3.07 -26.80
N ARG A 229 -10.36 2.41 -27.16
CA ARG A 229 -10.07 1.03 -26.73
C ARG A 229 -9.93 0.92 -25.21
N ALA A 230 -9.25 1.88 -24.56
CA ALA A 230 -9.12 1.91 -23.11
C ALA A 230 -10.47 2.11 -22.41
N THR A 231 -11.31 3.01 -22.91
CA THR A 231 -12.68 3.22 -22.40
C THR A 231 -13.53 1.97 -22.55
N ASN A 232 -13.49 1.30 -23.72
CA ASN A 232 -14.23 0.06 -23.94
C ASN A 232 -13.74 -1.06 -23.02
N ALA A 233 -12.43 -1.17 -22.79
CA ALA A 233 -11.88 -2.13 -21.85
C ALA A 233 -12.40 -1.88 -20.42
N ARG A 234 -12.42 -0.61 -19.97
CA ARG A 234 -12.97 -0.22 -18.65
C ARG A 234 -14.45 -0.53 -18.50
N LEU A 235 -15.25 -0.26 -19.53
CA LEU A 235 -16.68 -0.56 -19.54
C LEU A 235 -16.93 -2.06 -19.47
N ASN A 236 -16.11 -2.86 -20.16
CA ASN A 236 -16.22 -4.32 -20.13
C ASN A 236 -15.76 -4.92 -18.79
N THR A 237 -14.76 -4.34 -18.12
CA THR A 237 -14.37 -4.76 -16.76
C THR A 237 -15.38 -4.30 -15.70
N GLY A 238 -16.03 -3.15 -15.90
CA GLY A 238 -17.06 -2.61 -15.01
C GLY A 238 -18.43 -3.30 -15.14
N ALA A 239 -18.67 -4.05 -16.23
CA ALA A 239 -19.86 -4.88 -16.40
C ALA A 239 -19.91 -6.10 -15.45
N GLY A 240 -18.84 -6.34 -14.67
CA GLY A 240 -18.80 -7.32 -13.60
C GLY A 240 -19.57 -6.93 -12.34
N ALA A 241 -19.94 -5.65 -12.17
CA ALA A 241 -20.97 -5.24 -11.21
C ALA A 241 -22.35 -5.58 -11.80
N SER A 242 -22.63 -6.87 -11.94
CA SER A 242 -23.94 -7.37 -12.30
C SER A 242 -24.99 -6.89 -11.29
N LEU A 243 -26.25 -6.75 -11.73
CA LEU A 243 -27.37 -6.58 -10.80
C LEU A 243 -27.36 -7.65 -9.69
N ASP A 244 -26.86 -8.85 -10.00
CA ASP A 244 -26.68 -9.96 -9.04
C ASP A 244 -25.67 -9.63 -7.93
N SER A 245 -24.55 -8.96 -8.23
CA SER A 245 -23.58 -8.55 -7.19
C SER A 245 -24.07 -7.35 -6.37
N LEU A 246 -24.94 -6.50 -6.92
CA LEU A 246 -25.66 -5.50 -6.14
C LEU A 246 -26.74 -6.15 -5.24
N LEU A 247 -27.39 -7.23 -5.71
CA LEU A 247 -28.39 -7.99 -4.95
C LEU A 247 -27.77 -8.87 -3.85
N GLU A 248 -26.59 -9.46 -4.10
CA GLU A 248 -25.83 -10.25 -3.10
C GLU A 248 -25.29 -9.36 -1.95
N ASN A 249 -24.96 -8.10 -2.24
CA ASN A 249 -24.58 -7.12 -1.23
C ASN A 249 -25.80 -6.47 -0.54
N PHE A 250 -27.03 -6.77 -1.00
CA PHE A 250 -28.27 -6.26 -0.40
C PHE A 250 -28.66 -7.14 0.80
N GLY A 251 -28.01 -6.89 1.94
CA GLY A 251 -28.28 -7.60 3.19
C GLY A 251 -27.03 -7.99 4.01
N ALA A 252 -25.82 -7.79 3.47
CA ALA A 252 -24.59 -7.78 4.25
C ALA A 252 -24.54 -6.50 5.10
N ASP A 253 -23.91 -6.57 6.27
CA ASP A 253 -23.65 -5.37 7.09
C ASP A 253 -22.97 -4.30 6.24
N GLU A 254 -23.44 -3.05 6.37
CA GLU A 254 -23.00 -1.94 5.53
C GLU A 254 -21.50 -1.69 5.74
N VAL A 255 -20.68 -2.18 4.81
CA VAL A 255 -19.22 -1.97 4.81
C VAL A 255 -18.95 -0.47 4.91
N LYS A 256 -18.32 -0.03 5.99
CA LYS A 256 -18.02 1.38 6.19
C LYS A 256 -16.87 1.78 5.27
N ARG A 257 -17.07 2.82 4.47
CA ARG A 257 -16.08 3.25 3.48
C ARG A 257 -15.43 4.57 3.89
N LEU A 258 -14.11 4.59 3.93
CA LEU A 258 -13.34 5.82 4.03
C LEU A 258 -13.10 6.38 2.63
N ASN A 259 -13.79 7.46 2.28
CA ASN A 259 -13.60 8.12 1.00
C ASN A 259 -12.29 8.92 1.01
N VAL A 260 -11.45 8.71 0.00
CA VAL A 260 -10.14 9.37 -0.10
C VAL A 260 -9.90 9.95 -1.48
N ILE A 261 -9.26 11.11 -1.53
CA ILE A 261 -8.72 11.71 -2.75
C ILE A 261 -7.21 11.71 -2.66
N VAL A 262 -6.54 11.21 -3.71
CA VAL A 262 -5.08 11.14 -3.74
C VAL A 262 -4.53 12.01 -4.88
N LYS A 263 -3.62 12.92 -4.54
CA LYS A 263 -2.86 13.72 -5.50
C LYS A 263 -1.38 13.46 -5.31
N ALA A 264 -0.68 13.13 -6.39
CA ALA A 264 0.76 12.88 -6.36
C ALA A 264 1.51 13.75 -7.37
N ASP A 265 2.81 13.93 -7.18
CA ASP A 265 3.70 14.68 -8.06
C ASP A 265 3.90 13.97 -9.40
N VAL A 266 4.13 12.67 -9.35
CA VAL A 266 4.38 11.80 -10.51
C VAL A 266 3.34 10.69 -10.61
N ARG A 267 3.18 10.15 -11.82
CA ARG A 267 2.15 9.15 -12.10
C ARG A 267 2.46 7.78 -11.50
N GLY A 268 3.73 7.37 -11.47
CA GLY A 268 4.16 6.12 -10.85
C GLY A 268 3.84 6.04 -9.36
N SER A 269 4.10 7.10 -8.60
CA SER A 269 3.74 7.19 -7.18
C SER A 269 2.23 7.13 -6.97
N LEU A 270 1.44 7.78 -7.83
CA LEU A 270 -0.02 7.72 -7.74
C LEU A 270 -0.55 6.29 -7.88
N GLU A 271 -0.04 5.55 -8.86
CA GLU A 271 -0.41 4.14 -9.07
C GLU A 271 -0.07 3.29 -7.84
N ALA A 272 1.16 3.40 -7.34
CA ALA A 272 1.62 2.65 -6.17
C ALA A 272 0.79 2.95 -4.92
N ILE A 273 0.44 4.21 -4.68
CA ILE A 273 -0.40 4.61 -3.53
C ILE A 273 -1.81 4.05 -3.68
N VAL A 274 -2.43 4.17 -4.86
CA VAL A 274 -3.79 3.67 -5.07
C VAL A 274 -3.86 2.15 -4.91
N THR A 275 -2.87 1.41 -5.42
CA THR A 275 -2.78 -0.03 -5.20
C THR A 275 -2.64 -0.35 -3.71
N ALA A 276 -1.70 0.30 -3.02
CA ALA A 276 -1.48 0.07 -1.59
C ALA A 276 -2.73 0.39 -0.75
N LEU A 277 -3.49 1.43 -1.10
CA LEU A 277 -4.72 1.80 -0.41
C LEU A 277 -5.86 0.81 -0.66
N ASN A 278 -5.96 0.22 -1.85
CA ASN A 278 -6.97 -0.79 -2.16
C ASN A 278 -6.69 -2.11 -1.43
N ASP A 279 -5.41 -2.41 -1.15
CA ASP A 279 -5.00 -3.58 -0.38
C ASP A 279 -5.26 -3.41 1.13
N VAL A 280 -5.59 -2.19 1.59
CA VAL A 280 -5.85 -1.87 3.00
C VAL A 280 -7.35 -1.90 3.28
N GLY A 281 -7.76 -2.80 4.18
CA GLY A 281 -9.14 -2.94 4.62
C GLY A 281 -9.50 -4.37 4.99
N ASN A 282 -10.78 -4.61 5.27
CA ASN A 282 -11.35 -5.94 5.54
C ASN A 282 -12.83 -5.97 5.11
N GLU A 283 -13.59 -6.93 5.62
CA GLU A 283 -15.03 -7.08 5.33
C GLU A 283 -15.90 -6.00 6.00
N GLU A 284 -15.42 -5.34 7.07
CA GLU A 284 -16.17 -4.33 7.83
C GLU A 284 -15.86 -2.89 7.38
N VAL A 285 -14.59 -2.62 7.02
CA VAL A 285 -14.09 -1.30 6.65
C VAL A 285 -13.22 -1.36 5.40
N GLN A 286 -13.43 -0.43 4.47
CA GLN A 286 -12.68 -0.37 3.21
C GLN A 286 -12.32 1.06 2.81
N VAL A 287 -11.18 1.22 2.14
CA VAL A 287 -10.83 2.49 1.48
C VAL A 287 -11.55 2.60 0.14
N ASN A 288 -12.12 3.77 -0.13
CA ASN A 288 -12.72 4.09 -1.42
C ASN A 288 -12.02 5.30 -2.03
N VAL A 289 -11.15 5.07 -3.02
CA VAL A 289 -10.48 6.15 -3.75
C VAL A 289 -11.46 6.78 -4.75
N VAL A 290 -12.14 7.84 -4.33
CA VAL A 290 -13.16 8.51 -5.16
C VAL A 290 -12.56 9.32 -6.30
N MET A 291 -11.33 9.83 -6.11
CA MET A 291 -10.60 10.58 -7.13
C MET A 291 -9.10 10.43 -6.93
N SER A 292 -8.37 10.29 -8.03
CA SER A 292 -6.91 10.32 -8.03
C SER A 292 -6.39 11.16 -9.19
N GLY A 293 -5.27 11.86 -8.99
CA GLY A 293 -4.71 12.72 -10.03
C GLY A 293 -3.25 13.11 -9.83
N VAL A 294 -2.62 13.56 -10.91
CA VAL A 294 -1.22 14.02 -10.90
C VAL A 294 -1.18 15.55 -10.85
N GLY A 295 -0.27 16.09 -10.05
CA GLY A 295 -0.04 17.53 -9.86
C GLY A 295 -0.61 18.09 -8.56
N GLY A 296 -0.42 19.40 -8.39
CA GLY A 296 -0.86 20.15 -7.21
C GLY A 296 -2.36 20.00 -6.93
N ILE A 297 -2.73 20.19 -5.65
CA ILE A 297 -4.12 20.12 -5.20
C ILE A 297 -4.79 21.46 -5.52
N THR A 298 -5.89 21.39 -6.27
CA THR A 298 -6.66 22.54 -6.76
C THR A 298 -7.94 22.74 -5.96
N GLU A 299 -8.55 23.91 -6.11
CA GLU A 299 -9.85 24.22 -5.51
C GLU A 299 -10.93 23.19 -5.92
N SER A 300 -10.94 22.76 -7.18
CA SER A 300 -11.90 21.76 -7.66
C SER A 300 -11.72 20.39 -7.00
N ASP A 301 -10.48 19.99 -6.72
CA ASP A 301 -10.20 18.73 -6.00
C ASP A 301 -10.79 18.79 -4.58
N VAL A 302 -10.59 19.91 -3.88
CA VAL A 302 -11.10 20.12 -2.50
C VAL A 302 -12.63 20.23 -2.48
N SER A 303 -13.23 20.99 -3.39
CA SER A 303 -14.69 21.12 -3.46
C SER A 303 -15.38 19.78 -3.73
N TYR A 304 -14.75 18.92 -4.54
CA TYR A 304 -15.22 17.55 -4.73
C TYR A 304 -15.09 16.72 -3.46
N ALA A 305 -13.98 16.88 -2.71
CA ALA A 305 -13.75 16.21 -1.44
C ALA A 305 -14.84 16.54 -0.41
N VAL A 306 -15.22 17.82 -0.28
CA VAL A 306 -16.31 18.26 0.61
C VAL A 306 -17.62 17.56 0.24
N THR A 307 -17.95 17.53 -1.06
CA THR A 307 -19.18 16.90 -1.55
C THR A 307 -19.18 15.39 -1.33
N ALA A 308 -18.02 14.74 -1.47
CA ALA A 308 -17.87 13.29 -1.31
C ALA A 308 -17.64 12.86 0.16
N GLY A 309 -17.49 13.80 1.10
CA GLY A 309 -17.07 13.51 2.48
C GLY A 309 -15.71 12.81 2.52
N ALA A 310 -14.78 13.21 1.66
CA ALA A 310 -13.50 12.54 1.47
C ALA A 310 -12.33 13.28 2.13
N VAL A 311 -11.37 12.52 2.66
CA VAL A 311 -10.08 13.04 3.13
C VAL A 311 -9.15 13.25 1.92
N VAL A 312 -8.37 14.33 1.92
CA VAL A 312 -7.45 14.62 0.81
C VAL A 312 -6.01 14.33 1.22
N PHE A 313 -5.33 13.52 0.40
CA PHE A 313 -3.93 13.17 0.57
C PHE A 313 -3.07 13.75 -0.57
N GLY A 314 -2.04 14.50 -0.21
CA GLY A 314 -1.03 15.02 -1.14
C GLY A 314 0.32 14.34 -0.96
N PHE A 315 0.77 13.57 -1.95
CA PHE A 315 2.10 12.96 -1.96
C PHE A 315 3.09 13.83 -2.76
N ASN A 316 4.09 14.39 -2.08
CA ASN A 316 5.06 15.35 -2.65
C ASN A 316 4.45 16.59 -3.35
N VAL A 317 3.15 16.81 -3.21
CA VAL A 317 2.41 17.95 -3.76
C VAL A 317 1.85 18.82 -2.66
N ARG A 318 1.50 20.06 -3.02
CA ARG A 318 0.87 21.03 -2.13
C ARG A 318 -0.41 21.56 -2.73
N ALA A 319 -1.30 22.01 -1.84
CA ALA A 319 -2.48 22.76 -2.23
C ALA A 319 -2.12 24.19 -2.62
N ASP A 320 -2.77 24.68 -3.66
CA ASP A 320 -2.70 26.10 -4.01
C ASP A 320 -3.45 26.98 -2.99
N ASN A 321 -3.31 28.30 -3.14
CA ASN A 321 -3.90 29.24 -2.18
C ASN A 321 -5.44 29.25 -2.23
N ALA A 322 -6.05 28.87 -3.35
CA ALA A 322 -7.50 28.81 -3.46
C ALA A 322 -8.03 27.56 -2.72
N ALA A 323 -7.40 26.40 -2.98
CA ALA A 323 -7.67 25.15 -2.30
C ALA A 323 -7.52 25.27 -0.77
N LYS A 324 -6.43 25.90 -0.28
CA LYS A 324 -6.23 26.09 1.17
C LYS A 324 -7.35 26.86 1.86
N ARG A 325 -7.91 27.88 1.21
CA ARG A 325 -9.01 28.66 1.77
C ARG A 325 -10.27 27.82 1.95
N VAL A 326 -10.57 26.96 0.98
CA VAL A 326 -11.73 26.04 1.05
C VAL A 326 -11.53 24.99 2.13
N VAL A 327 -10.31 24.46 2.27
CA VAL A 327 -9.96 23.51 3.33
C VAL A 327 -10.19 24.12 4.71
N GLU A 328 -9.72 25.36 4.93
CA GLU A 328 -9.89 26.07 6.21
C GLU A 328 -11.36 26.45 6.47
N SER A 329 -12.14 26.83 5.45
CA SER A 329 -13.54 27.23 5.63
C SER A 329 -14.47 26.05 5.92
N GLU A 330 -14.23 24.91 5.29
CA GLU A 330 -15.07 23.71 5.40
C GLU A 330 -14.54 22.72 6.45
N GLY A 331 -13.36 22.96 7.02
CA GLY A 331 -12.76 22.10 8.05
C GLY A 331 -12.34 20.72 7.51
N LEU A 332 -11.88 20.66 6.26
CA LEU A 332 -11.54 19.40 5.60
C LEU A 332 -10.17 18.86 6.05
N ASP A 333 -10.06 17.55 6.27
CA ASP A 333 -8.77 16.93 6.61
C ASP A 333 -7.90 16.81 5.34
N LEU A 334 -6.84 17.61 5.31
CA LEU A 334 -5.84 17.63 4.25
C LEU A 334 -4.48 17.25 4.83
N ARG A 335 -3.96 16.09 4.42
CA ARG A 335 -2.66 15.60 4.87
C ARG A 335 -1.68 15.51 3.73
N TYR A 336 -0.40 15.65 4.09
CA TYR A 336 0.68 15.62 3.13
C TYR A 336 1.75 14.63 3.54
N TYR A 337 2.17 13.83 2.57
CA TYR A 337 3.15 12.77 2.78
C TYR A 337 4.33 12.91 1.83
N LYS A 338 5.46 12.38 2.29
CA LYS A 338 6.66 12.15 1.47
C LYS A 338 7.02 10.67 1.38
N VAL A 339 6.50 9.87 2.31
CA VAL A 339 6.74 8.43 2.45
C VAL A 339 5.40 7.73 2.35
N ILE A 340 5.32 6.67 1.56
CA ILE A 340 4.06 5.95 1.31
C ILE A 340 3.61 5.19 2.57
N TYR A 341 4.55 4.65 3.36
CA TYR A 341 4.23 3.96 4.62
C TYR A 341 3.45 4.85 5.58
N ASP A 342 3.93 6.06 5.85
CA ASP A 342 3.24 7.02 6.71
C ASP A 342 1.80 7.30 6.25
N LEU A 343 1.56 7.34 4.94
CA LEU A 343 0.23 7.52 4.37
C LEU A 343 -0.65 6.28 4.62
N VAL A 344 -0.12 5.10 4.32
CA VAL A 344 -0.84 3.82 4.48
C VAL A 344 -1.16 3.55 5.96
N ASP A 345 -0.22 3.84 6.86
CA ASP A 345 -0.40 3.65 8.30
C ASP A 345 -1.43 4.62 8.86
N ASP A 346 -1.39 5.90 8.49
CA ASP A 346 -2.45 6.87 8.87
C ASP A 346 -3.84 6.45 8.38
N VAL A 347 -3.93 5.84 7.20
CA VAL A 347 -5.19 5.30 6.68
C VAL A 347 -5.63 4.07 7.46
N ARG A 348 -4.70 3.17 7.81
CA ARG A 348 -4.98 2.00 8.65
C ARG A 348 -5.49 2.42 10.03
N ASP A 349 -4.89 3.45 10.62
CA ASP A 349 -5.32 4.01 11.91
C ASP A 349 -6.73 4.62 11.81
N ALA A 350 -7.00 5.37 10.74
CA ALA A 350 -8.32 5.94 10.49
C ALA A 350 -9.40 4.85 10.34
N LEU A 351 -9.10 3.77 9.60
CA LEU A 351 -10.01 2.63 9.47
C LEU A 351 -10.19 1.88 10.78
N SER A 352 -9.13 1.75 11.58
CA SER A 352 -9.20 1.11 12.91
C SER A 352 -10.13 1.88 13.83
N GLY A 353 -10.10 3.22 13.78
CA GLY A 353 -11.05 4.08 14.48
C GLY A 353 -12.51 3.96 14.00
N MET A 354 -12.75 3.40 12.81
CA MET A 354 -14.09 3.14 12.26
C MET A 354 -14.64 1.75 12.64
N LEU A 355 -13.79 0.85 13.14
CA LEU A 355 -14.20 -0.48 13.59
C LEU A 355 -15.06 -0.38 14.85
N SER A 356 -16.06 -1.25 14.92
CA SER A 356 -16.83 -1.41 16.14
C SER A 356 -15.94 -2.07 17.22
N PRO A 357 -15.90 -1.56 18.47
CA PRO A 357 -15.05 -2.11 19.50
C PRO A 357 -15.40 -3.57 19.81
N GLU A 358 -14.39 -4.38 20.15
CA GLU A 358 -14.59 -5.74 20.64
C GLU A 358 -15.10 -5.67 22.08
N VAL A 359 -16.20 -6.36 22.33
CA VAL A 359 -16.78 -6.46 23.66
C VAL A 359 -16.10 -7.62 24.38
N ARG A 360 -15.27 -7.33 25.38
CA ARG A 360 -14.65 -8.36 26.23
C ARG A 360 -15.30 -8.39 27.60
N GLU A 361 -15.51 -9.59 28.09
CA GLU A 361 -16.04 -9.84 29.42
C GLU A 361 -14.89 -10.15 30.39
N ASP A 362 -14.70 -9.27 31.36
CA ASP A 362 -13.74 -9.46 32.44
C ASP A 362 -14.47 -10.01 33.68
N ILE A 363 -14.05 -11.19 34.16
CA ILE A 363 -14.66 -11.80 35.35
C ILE A 363 -14.27 -11.01 36.60
N VAL A 364 -15.28 -10.49 37.32
CA VAL A 364 -15.09 -9.64 38.50
C VAL A 364 -15.20 -10.45 39.80
N GLY A 365 -16.00 -11.51 39.80
CA GLY A 365 -16.11 -12.40 40.94
C GLY A 365 -17.02 -13.60 40.71
N ILE A 366 -16.80 -14.63 41.53
CA ILE A 366 -17.51 -15.92 41.47
C ILE A 366 -18.06 -16.23 42.86
N ALA A 367 -19.36 -16.51 42.94
CA ALA A 367 -20.03 -16.96 44.14
C ALA A 367 -20.65 -18.35 43.93
N GLU A 368 -20.49 -19.23 44.92
CA GLU A 368 -21.09 -20.56 44.89
C GLU A 368 -22.33 -20.61 45.77
N VAL A 369 -23.42 -21.15 45.22
CA VAL A 369 -24.70 -21.27 45.89
C VAL A 369 -24.68 -22.44 46.85
N ARG A 370 -24.82 -22.16 48.15
CA ARG A 370 -24.81 -23.17 49.21
C ARG A 370 -26.18 -23.66 49.60
N ASP A 371 -27.16 -22.76 49.67
CA ASP A 371 -28.55 -23.10 49.98
C ASP A 371 -29.48 -22.10 49.31
N VAL A 372 -30.74 -22.49 49.13
CA VAL A 372 -31.73 -21.70 48.40
C VAL A 372 -32.96 -21.50 49.26
N PHE A 373 -33.41 -20.25 49.36
CA PHE A 373 -34.51 -19.82 50.21
C PHE A 373 -35.62 -19.20 49.37
N GLU A 374 -36.87 -19.38 49.77
CA GLU A 374 -38.02 -18.78 49.08
C GLU A 374 -38.53 -17.56 49.85
N SER A 375 -38.51 -16.40 49.20
CA SER A 375 -38.99 -15.14 49.77
C SER A 375 -40.30 -14.72 49.12
N LYS A 376 -41.34 -14.48 49.94
CA LYS A 376 -42.67 -14.04 49.49
C LYS A 376 -42.65 -12.73 48.66
N LYS A 377 -41.57 -11.94 48.74
CA LYS A 377 -41.48 -10.60 48.14
C LYS A 377 -40.53 -10.51 46.95
N MET A 378 -39.53 -11.40 46.85
CA MET A 378 -38.44 -11.31 45.86
C MET A 378 -38.10 -12.67 45.21
N GLY A 379 -39.03 -13.63 45.27
CA GLY A 379 -38.83 -14.94 44.66
C GLY A 379 -37.74 -15.76 45.35
N GLN A 380 -37.00 -16.54 44.57
CA GLN A 380 -35.96 -17.44 45.05
C GLN A 380 -34.66 -16.67 45.36
N ILE A 381 -34.14 -16.81 46.59
CA ILE A 381 -32.89 -16.17 47.05
C ILE A 381 -31.85 -17.25 47.29
N ALA A 382 -30.72 -17.15 46.60
CA ALA A 382 -29.58 -18.03 46.75
C ALA A 382 -28.65 -17.55 47.87
N GLY A 383 -28.58 -18.30 48.97
CA GLY A 383 -27.55 -18.15 49.99
C GLY A 383 -26.21 -18.64 49.42
N SER A 384 -25.32 -17.71 49.15
CA SER A 384 -24.10 -17.93 48.39
C SER A 384 -22.86 -17.49 49.17
N MET A 385 -21.72 -18.12 48.89
CA MET A 385 -20.41 -17.71 49.41
C MET A 385 -19.58 -17.20 48.24
N VAL A 386 -19.03 -15.99 48.36
CA VAL A 386 -18.10 -15.48 47.34
C VAL A 386 -16.78 -16.23 47.45
N ILE A 387 -16.43 -17.01 46.43
CA ILE A 387 -15.18 -17.78 46.36
C ILE A 387 -14.06 -16.85 45.94
N GLU A 388 -14.28 -16.08 44.88
CA GLU A 388 -13.23 -15.30 44.23
C GLU A 388 -13.76 -13.92 43.82
N GLY A 389 -12.90 -12.90 43.89
CA GLY A 389 -13.23 -11.55 43.45
C GLY A 389 -14.28 -10.85 44.31
N THR A 390 -15.11 -10.02 43.67
CA THR A 390 -16.17 -9.23 44.33
C THR A 390 -17.47 -9.28 43.53
N ILE A 391 -18.57 -9.61 44.20
CA ILE A 391 -19.91 -9.57 43.62
C ILE A 391 -20.45 -8.14 43.74
N SER A 392 -20.78 -7.49 42.63
CA SER A 392 -21.36 -6.15 42.60
C SER A 392 -22.77 -6.18 42.04
N ARG A 393 -23.73 -5.52 42.71
CA ARG A 393 -25.14 -5.50 42.31
C ARG A 393 -25.37 -4.87 40.93
N SER A 394 -24.52 -3.93 40.52
CA SER A 394 -24.68 -3.13 39.30
C SER A 394 -24.20 -3.82 38.02
N LYS A 395 -23.60 -5.01 38.11
CA LYS A 395 -22.96 -5.70 36.99
C LYS A 395 -23.81 -6.88 36.50
N GLN A 396 -23.55 -7.30 35.27
CA GLN A 396 -24.19 -8.49 34.69
C GLN A 396 -23.66 -9.77 35.32
N ILE A 397 -24.51 -10.79 35.31
CA ILE A 397 -24.21 -12.09 35.89
C ILE A 397 -24.58 -13.21 34.94
N ARG A 398 -23.88 -14.33 35.11
CA ARG A 398 -24.22 -15.61 34.51
C ARG A 398 -24.25 -16.68 35.59
N VAL A 399 -25.25 -17.54 35.51
CA VAL A 399 -25.40 -18.70 36.40
C VAL A 399 -24.89 -19.92 35.65
N LEU A 400 -23.98 -20.67 36.26
CA LEU A 400 -23.40 -21.88 35.72
C LEU A 400 -23.78 -23.09 36.58
N ARG A 401 -24.05 -24.22 35.92
CA ARG A 401 -24.25 -25.53 36.53
C ARG A 401 -23.38 -26.54 35.78
N ASP A 402 -22.52 -27.25 36.50
CA ASP A 402 -21.55 -28.19 35.89
C ASP A 402 -20.71 -27.54 34.77
N ASN A 403 -20.31 -26.27 34.95
CA ASN A 403 -19.60 -25.43 33.98
C ASN A 403 -20.38 -25.07 32.69
N VAL A 404 -21.69 -25.26 32.67
CA VAL A 404 -22.57 -24.84 31.56
C VAL A 404 -23.39 -23.63 31.99
N VAL A 405 -23.41 -22.58 31.17
CA VAL A 405 -24.24 -21.38 31.41
C VAL A 405 -25.71 -21.75 31.26
N ILE A 406 -26.47 -21.63 32.35
CA ILE A 406 -27.91 -21.94 32.40
C ILE A 406 -28.78 -20.67 32.33
N TYR A 407 -28.21 -19.52 32.68
CA TYR A 407 -28.91 -18.24 32.67
C TYR A 407 -27.93 -17.07 32.62
N GLU A 408 -28.29 -16.00 31.91
CA GLU A 408 -27.60 -14.71 31.88
C GLU A 408 -28.59 -13.61 32.22
N GLY A 409 -28.15 -12.64 33.03
CA GLY A 409 -29.01 -11.53 33.43
C GLY A 409 -28.36 -10.59 34.43
N GLU A 410 -29.17 -10.00 35.30
CA GLU A 410 -28.75 -9.02 36.29
C GLU A 410 -29.18 -9.45 37.69
N LEU A 411 -28.47 -8.95 38.70
CA LEU A 411 -28.84 -9.13 40.10
C LEU A 411 -30.07 -8.28 40.46
N GLU A 412 -31.12 -8.92 40.97
CA GLU A 412 -32.28 -8.22 41.52
C GLU A 412 -31.94 -7.64 42.90
N SER A 413 -31.24 -8.43 43.73
CA SER A 413 -30.83 -8.02 45.07
C SER A 413 -29.52 -8.69 45.49
N LEU A 414 -28.74 -7.94 46.26
CA LEU A 414 -27.53 -8.40 46.93
C LEU A 414 -27.61 -8.00 48.40
N ARG A 415 -27.56 -8.99 49.29
CA ARG A 415 -27.72 -8.78 50.73
C ARG A 415 -26.63 -9.46 51.52
N ARG A 416 -26.21 -8.82 52.61
CA ARG A 416 -25.38 -9.45 53.64
C ARG A 416 -26.24 -9.55 54.89
N PHE A 417 -26.54 -10.78 55.31
CA PHE A 417 -27.54 -11.05 56.35
C PHE A 417 -28.91 -10.43 56.03
N LYS A 418 -29.27 -9.31 56.67
CA LYS A 418 -30.56 -8.61 56.47
C LYS A 418 -30.42 -7.29 55.71
N ASP A 419 -29.19 -6.82 55.50
CA ASP A 419 -28.92 -5.51 54.95
C ASP A 419 -28.61 -5.59 53.45
N GLU A 420 -29.17 -4.67 52.66
CA GLU A 420 -28.81 -4.53 51.24
C GLU A 420 -27.45 -3.86 51.11
N VAL A 421 -26.59 -4.46 50.29
CA VAL A 421 -25.22 -4.00 50.08
C VAL A 421 -24.95 -3.86 48.59
N GLN A 422 -24.08 -2.91 48.22
CA GLN A 422 -23.71 -2.66 46.83
C GLN A 422 -22.73 -3.71 46.30
N SER A 423 -21.82 -4.18 47.16
CA SER A 423 -20.83 -5.19 46.80
C SER A 423 -20.45 -6.09 47.99
N VAL A 424 -20.02 -7.31 47.69
CA VAL A 424 -19.54 -8.29 48.65
C VAL A 424 -18.25 -8.93 48.14
N SER A 425 -17.19 -8.87 48.95
CA SER A 425 -15.87 -9.41 48.61
C SER A 425 -15.74 -10.90 48.98
N SER A 426 -14.77 -11.57 48.36
CA SER A 426 -14.40 -12.97 48.61
C SER A 426 -14.31 -13.33 50.11
N GLY A 427 -14.72 -14.55 50.43
CA GLY A 427 -14.74 -15.11 51.79
C GLY A 427 -15.93 -14.68 52.65
N THR A 428 -16.90 -13.96 52.08
CA THR A 428 -18.09 -13.48 52.80
C THR A 428 -19.37 -14.13 52.29
N GLU A 429 -20.26 -14.51 53.21
CA GLU A 429 -21.59 -15.01 52.87
C GLU A 429 -22.54 -13.87 52.46
N CYS A 430 -23.30 -14.09 51.39
CA CYS A 430 -24.29 -13.16 50.88
C CYS A 430 -25.53 -13.88 50.35
N GLY A 431 -26.68 -13.20 50.43
CA GLY A 431 -27.89 -13.57 49.72
C GLY A 431 -27.93 -12.89 48.36
N ILE A 432 -28.07 -13.68 47.31
CA ILE A 432 -28.16 -13.22 45.91
C ILE A 432 -29.55 -13.57 45.38
N GLY A 433 -30.27 -12.56 44.88
CA GLY A 433 -31.50 -12.75 44.10
C GLY A 433 -31.24 -12.40 42.65
N VAL A 434 -31.59 -13.29 41.72
CA VAL A 434 -31.42 -13.11 40.28
C VAL A 434 -32.73 -12.63 39.66
N LYS A 435 -32.68 -11.55 38.88
CA LYS A 435 -33.88 -10.95 38.31
C LYS A 435 -34.53 -11.90 37.30
N ASN A 436 -35.84 -12.10 37.42
CA ASN A 436 -36.63 -12.95 36.51
C ASN A 436 -36.15 -14.42 36.39
N TYR A 437 -35.41 -14.94 37.38
CA TYR A 437 -34.90 -16.31 37.37
C TYR A 437 -35.13 -17.01 38.72
N ASN A 438 -35.77 -18.18 38.69
CA ASN A 438 -36.20 -18.94 39.89
C ASN A 438 -35.77 -20.43 39.87
N ASP A 439 -34.79 -20.83 39.06
CA ASP A 439 -34.24 -22.20 39.03
C ASP A 439 -32.78 -22.26 39.53
N VAL A 440 -32.42 -21.41 40.50
CA VAL A 440 -31.11 -21.50 41.15
C VAL A 440 -31.09 -22.70 42.10
N LYS A 441 -30.06 -23.54 42.00
CA LYS A 441 -29.89 -24.75 42.82
C LYS A 441 -28.60 -24.69 43.62
N LYS A 442 -28.57 -25.50 44.68
CA LYS A 442 -27.36 -25.74 45.46
C LYS A 442 -26.28 -26.35 44.57
N GLY A 443 -25.08 -25.76 44.61
CA GLY A 443 -23.93 -26.13 43.77
C GLY A 443 -23.81 -25.32 42.48
N ASP A 444 -24.78 -24.46 42.14
CA ASP A 444 -24.63 -23.53 41.03
C ASP A 444 -23.57 -22.46 41.35
N GLN A 445 -22.88 -21.98 40.32
CA GLN A 445 -21.93 -20.86 40.41
C GLN A 445 -22.53 -19.63 39.76
N ILE A 446 -22.50 -18.51 40.46
CA ILE A 446 -22.91 -17.20 39.95
C ILE A 446 -21.64 -16.41 39.68
N GLU A 447 -21.37 -16.18 38.41
CA GLU A 447 -20.23 -15.40 37.95
C GLU A 447 -20.72 -14.00 37.58
N VAL A 448 -20.03 -12.99 38.09
CA VAL A 448 -20.25 -11.58 37.78
C VAL A 448 -19.14 -11.14 36.84
N PHE A 449 -19.49 -10.59 35.70
CA PHE A 449 -18.55 -10.07 34.73
C PHE A 449 -18.80 -8.60 34.45
N ASP A 450 -17.76 -7.91 34.00
CA ASP A 450 -17.84 -6.55 33.49
C ASP A 450 -17.61 -6.57 31.99
N THR A 451 -18.34 -5.71 31.29
CA THR A 451 -18.26 -5.61 29.85
C THR A 451 -17.37 -4.43 29.51
N ARG A 452 -16.18 -4.71 28.97
CA ARG A 452 -15.23 -3.67 28.54
C ARG A 452 -15.15 -3.63 27.03
N GLU A 453 -15.41 -2.47 26.47
CA GLU A 453 -15.15 -2.18 25.06
C GLU A 453 -13.65 -1.98 24.84
N VAL A 454 -13.06 -2.79 23.98
CA VAL A 454 -11.66 -2.69 23.56
C VAL A 454 -11.63 -2.29 22.09
N ALA A 455 -10.93 -1.19 21.77
CA ALA A 455 -10.75 -0.76 20.39
C ALA A 455 -9.98 -1.82 19.59
N ARG A 456 -10.46 -2.14 18.39
CA ARG A 456 -9.81 -3.09 17.47
C ARG A 456 -8.80 -2.34 16.59
N GLU A 457 -7.72 -3.01 16.23
CA GLU A 457 -6.70 -2.52 15.30
C GLU A 457 -6.63 -3.45 14.09
N LEU A 458 -6.31 -2.87 12.92
CA LEU A 458 -6.19 -3.56 11.62
C LEU A 458 -4.82 -4.18 11.38
#